data_AF-Q08PG8-F1
#
_entry.id   AF-Q08PG8-F1
#
_cell.length_a   1.000
_cell.length_b   1.000
_cell.length_c   1.000
_cell.angle_alpha   90.00
_cell.angle_beta   90.00
_cell.angle_gamma   90.00
#
_symmetry.space_group_name_H-M   'P 1'
#
loop_
_entity.id
_entity.type
_entity.pdbx_description
1 polymer ?
#
loop_
_entity_poly.entity_id
_entity_poly.type
_entity_poly.pdbx_seq_one_letter_code
_entity_poly.pdbx_strand_id
1 'polypeptide(L)'
;GEALAFFQQQSRHVGPLAALGIASFGPLDLHPSSPSYGFITSTAKPGWRNVDLAGPFRRALGVPVSIDTDVNGAALGGGSGGGGGCPT
;
A
#
# COMPACT_ATOMS: atom_id res chain seq x y z
N GLY A 1 1.37 -13.74 -4.90
CA GLY A 1 1.86 -12.99 -6.07
C GLY A 1 3.35 -12.77 -5.95
N GLU A 2 4.04 -12.51 -7.06
CA GLU A 2 5.51 -12.39 -7.11
C GLU A 2 6.07 -11.30 -6.18
N ALA A 3 5.39 -10.14 -6.11
CA ALA A 3 5.79 -9.04 -5.21
C ALA A 3 5.79 -9.45 -3.72
N LEU A 4 4.81 -10.25 -3.29
CA LEU A 4 4.77 -10.75 -1.92
C LEU A 4 5.93 -11.73 -1.66
N ALA A 5 6.20 -12.62 -2.61
CA ALA A 5 7.30 -13.59 -2.51
C ALA A 5 8.65 -12.87 -2.41
N PHE A 6 8.84 -11.79 -3.15
CA PHE A 6 10.03 -10.95 -3.05
C PHE A 6 10.27 -10.44 -1.63
N PHE A 7 9.27 -9.80 -1.00
CA PHE A 7 9.43 -9.27 0.37
C PHE A 7 9.69 -10.37 1.40
N GLN A 8 9.02 -11.52 1.28
CA GLN A 8 9.23 -12.67 2.16
C GLN A 8 10.64 -13.26 2.00
N GLN A 9 11.17 -13.31 0.78
CA GLN A 9 12.52 -13.79 0.51
C GLN A 9 13.57 -12.80 1.01
N GLN A 10 13.42 -11.51 0.70
CA GLN A 10 14.40 -10.49 1.08
C GLN A 10 14.51 -10.33 2.59
N SER A 11 13.39 -10.46 3.33
CA SER A 11 13.41 -10.38 4.80
C SER A 11 14.32 -11.44 5.45
N ARG A 12 14.63 -12.54 4.74
CA ARG A 12 15.59 -13.56 5.20
C ARG A 12 17.05 -13.14 5.02
N HIS A 13 17.31 -12.20 4.12
CA HIS A 13 18.66 -11.74 3.78
C HIS A 13 19.01 -10.40 4.45
N VAL A 14 18.06 -9.48 4.55
CA VAL A 14 18.31 -8.11 5.05
C VAL A 14 17.73 -7.86 6.45
N GLY A 15 17.10 -8.87 7.05
CA GLY A 15 16.43 -8.77 8.35
C GLY A 15 14.92 -8.50 8.24
N PRO A 16 14.21 -8.51 9.38
CA PRO A 16 12.75 -8.41 9.40
C PRO A 16 12.27 -7.05 8.86
N LEU A 17 11.23 -7.09 8.03
CA LEU A 17 10.56 -5.89 7.55
C LEU A 17 9.86 -5.16 8.72
N ALA A 18 10.03 -3.85 8.81
CA ALA A 18 9.37 -3.04 9.86
C ALA A 18 7.99 -2.52 9.42
N ALA A 19 7.84 -2.16 8.15
CA ALA A 19 6.60 -1.67 7.54
C ALA A 19 6.68 -1.75 6.01
N LEU A 20 5.54 -1.64 5.32
CA LEU A 20 5.43 -1.54 3.86
C LEU A 20 4.58 -0.34 3.45
N GLY A 21 5.08 0.48 2.54
CA GLY A 21 4.31 1.52 1.85
C GLY A 21 3.99 1.11 0.41
N ILE A 22 2.74 1.32 -0.03
CA ILE A 22 2.30 1.06 -1.39
C ILE A 22 1.89 2.37 -2.03
N ALA A 23 2.47 2.72 -3.18
CA ALA A 23 2.03 3.82 -4.01
C ALA A 23 1.32 3.25 -5.24
N SER A 24 0.08 3.68 -5.53
CA SER A 24 -0.67 3.15 -6.67
C SER A 24 -1.54 4.19 -7.35
N PHE A 25 -1.92 3.94 -8.60
CA PHE A 25 -2.85 4.81 -9.29
C PHE A 25 -4.24 4.75 -8.64
N GLY A 26 -4.94 5.88 -8.66
CA GLY A 26 -6.26 6.01 -8.06
C GLY A 26 -7.43 5.78 -9.02
N PRO A 27 -8.66 6.05 -8.51
CA PRO A 27 -9.00 6.42 -7.14
C PRO A 27 -8.81 5.25 -6.17
N LEU A 28 -8.20 5.54 -5.01
CA LEU A 28 -8.02 4.61 -3.90
C LEU A 28 -8.96 4.97 -2.74
N ASP A 29 -9.41 3.97 -2.00
CA ASP A 29 -10.01 4.19 -0.69
C ASP A 29 -8.91 4.33 0.36
N LEU A 30 -8.69 5.56 0.82
CA LEU A 30 -7.68 5.91 1.82
C LEU A 30 -8.27 6.14 3.21
N HIS A 31 -9.57 5.88 3.41
CA HIS A 31 -10.22 6.13 4.69
C HIS A 31 -9.91 5.00 5.69
N PRO A 32 -9.16 5.24 6.79
CA PRO A 32 -8.63 4.16 7.63
C PRO A 32 -9.70 3.26 8.28
N SER A 33 -10.89 3.81 8.55
CA SER A 33 -12.04 3.06 9.07
C SER A 33 -12.90 2.41 7.99
N SER A 34 -12.56 2.57 6.71
CA SER A 34 -13.30 1.91 5.63
C SER A 34 -13.00 0.42 5.57
N PRO A 35 -14.02 -0.45 5.45
CA PRO A 35 -13.83 -1.87 5.18
C PRO A 35 -13.06 -2.14 3.87
N SER A 36 -13.07 -1.19 2.94
CA SER A 36 -12.35 -1.26 1.67
C SER A 36 -11.08 -0.41 1.62
N TYR A 37 -10.49 -0.04 2.78
CA TYR A 37 -9.22 0.66 2.80
C TYR A 37 -8.15 -0.07 1.96
N GLY A 38 -7.53 0.68 1.05
CA GLY A 38 -6.50 0.20 0.13
C GLY A 38 -7.01 -0.49 -1.12
N PHE A 39 -8.30 -0.33 -1.44
CA PHE A 39 -8.87 -0.80 -2.69
C PHE A 39 -8.78 0.27 -3.77
N ILE A 40 -8.58 -0.14 -5.02
CA ILE A 40 -8.91 0.71 -6.19
C ILE A 40 -10.42 0.68 -6.35
N THR A 41 -11.09 1.83 -6.24
CA THR A 41 -12.56 1.89 -6.17
C THR A 41 -13.20 2.05 -7.55
N SER A 42 -12.73 2.99 -8.37
CA SER A 42 -13.34 3.27 -9.67
C SER A 42 -12.31 3.71 -10.72
N THR A 43 -11.90 2.80 -11.59
CA THR A 43 -10.95 3.12 -12.66
C THR A 43 -11.48 2.68 -14.02
N ALA A 44 -11.10 3.41 -15.07
CA ALA A 44 -11.39 3.06 -16.46
C ALA A 44 -10.55 1.87 -16.96
N LYS A 45 -9.53 1.46 -16.19
CA LYS A 45 -8.69 0.29 -16.51
C LYS A 45 -9.46 -1.00 -16.23
N PRO A 46 -9.78 -1.83 -17.25
CA PRO A 46 -10.52 -3.07 -17.04
C PRO A 46 -9.81 -4.00 -16.06
N GLY A 47 -10.58 -4.65 -15.18
CA GLY A 47 -10.06 -5.59 -14.18
C GLY A 47 -9.46 -4.96 -12.92
N TRP A 48 -9.34 -3.62 -12.86
CA TRP A 48 -8.76 -2.92 -11.70
C TRP A 48 -9.81 -2.31 -10.76
N ARG A 49 -11.09 -2.38 -11.10
CA ARG A 49 -12.17 -1.92 -10.23
C ARG A 49 -12.36 -2.88 -9.04
N ASN A 50 -12.49 -2.33 -7.83
CA ASN A 50 -12.67 -3.04 -6.57
C ASN A 50 -11.53 -4.03 -6.25
N VAL A 51 -10.30 -3.69 -6.64
CA VAL A 51 -9.12 -4.54 -6.37
C VAL A 51 -8.50 -4.18 -5.02
N ASP A 52 -8.40 -5.16 -4.14
CA ASP A 52 -7.68 -5.08 -2.85
C ASP A 52 -6.16 -5.10 -3.07
N LEU A 53 -5.51 -3.94 -2.95
CA LEU A 53 -4.05 -3.83 -3.10
C LEU A 53 -3.31 -4.04 -1.79
N ALA A 54 -3.82 -3.51 -0.68
CA ALA A 54 -3.12 -3.52 0.60
C ALA A 54 -3.33 -4.83 1.39
N GLY A 55 -4.52 -5.43 1.29
CA GLY A 55 -4.93 -6.57 2.09
C GLY A 55 -4.05 -7.82 1.95
N PRO A 56 -3.62 -8.24 0.74
CA PRO A 56 -2.75 -9.40 0.58
C PRO A 56 -1.42 -9.24 1.33
N PHE A 57 -0.83 -8.05 1.31
CA PHE A 57 0.42 -7.76 2.02
C PHE A 57 0.22 -7.70 3.53
N ARG A 58 -0.87 -7.05 4.00
CA ARG A 58 -1.22 -7.02 5.43
C ARG A 58 -1.33 -8.42 6.01
N ARG A 59 -2.09 -9.29 5.34
CA ARG A 59 -2.33 -10.67 5.76
C ARG A 59 -1.06 -11.52 5.76
N ALA A 60 -0.15 -11.29 4.81
CA ALA A 60 0.99 -12.17 4.60
C ALA A 60 2.30 -11.71 5.24
N LEU A 61 2.48 -10.40 5.50
CA LEU A 61 3.70 -9.87 6.10
C LEU A 61 3.57 -9.61 7.60
N GLY A 62 2.35 -9.38 8.11
CA GLY A 62 2.13 -9.13 9.54
C GLY A 62 2.74 -7.82 10.06
N VAL A 63 3.14 -6.91 9.17
CA VAL A 63 3.70 -5.59 9.49
C VAL A 63 2.70 -4.48 9.11
N PRO A 64 2.84 -3.26 9.67
CA PRO A 64 2.06 -2.12 9.20
C PRO A 64 2.19 -1.92 7.69
N VAL A 65 1.04 -1.82 7.00
CA VAL A 65 0.97 -1.53 5.57
C VAL A 65 0.12 -0.27 5.34
N SER A 66 0.75 0.76 4.79
CA SER A 66 0.10 1.97 4.31
C SER A 66 0.00 1.97 2.79
N ILE A 67 -1.00 2.66 2.26
CA ILE A 67 -1.17 2.86 0.83
C ILE A 67 -1.52 4.33 0.56
N ASP A 68 -1.00 4.87 -0.54
CA ASP A 68 -1.32 6.20 -1.04
C ASP A 68 -1.33 6.20 -2.57
N THR A 69 -1.80 7.30 -3.14
CA THR A 69 -1.76 7.54 -4.58
C THR A 69 -0.32 7.67 -5.08
N ASP A 70 -0.06 7.29 -6.33
CA ASP A 70 1.26 7.40 -6.97
C ASP A 70 1.80 8.85 -7.03
N VAL A 71 0.91 9.84 -7.14
CA VAL A 71 1.27 11.27 -7.04
C VAL A 71 1.75 11.66 -5.64
N ASN A 72 1.12 11.13 -4.57
CA ASN A 72 1.53 11.39 -3.19
C ASN A 72 2.74 10.52 -2.79
N GLY A 73 2.80 9.27 -3.25
CA GLY A 73 3.92 8.35 -3.01
C GLY A 73 5.22 8.82 -3.67
N ALA A 74 5.14 9.44 -4.84
CA ALA A 74 6.28 10.11 -5.47
C ALA A 74 6.77 11.32 -4.64
N ALA A 75 5.87 12.06 -4.00
CA ALA A 75 6.23 13.16 -3.09
C ALA A 75 6.84 12.67 -1.76
N LEU A 76 6.34 11.55 -1.21
CA LEU A 76 6.87 10.96 0.02
C LEU A 76 8.23 10.26 -0.19
N GLY A 77 8.49 9.70 -1.38
CA GLY A 77 9.80 9.13 -1.75
C GLY A 77 10.86 10.19 -2.07
N GLY A 78 10.45 11.43 -2.35
CA GLY A 78 11.28 12.55 -2.78
C GLY A 78 11.19 13.78 -1.88
N GLY A 79 11.10 13.61 -0.55
CA GLY A 79 11.15 14.73 0.39
C GLY A 79 9.82 15.49 0.55
N SER A 80 9.24 15.34 1.74
CA SER A 80 8.23 16.20 2.34
C SER A 80 6.98 16.53 1.51
N GLY A 81 5.84 15.94 1.90
CA GLY A 81 4.56 16.65 1.80
C GLY A 81 3.32 15.81 1.57
N GLY A 82 2.60 15.52 2.66
CA GLY A 82 1.16 15.75 2.72
C GLY A 82 0.23 14.55 2.61
N GLY A 83 -0.44 14.22 3.74
CA GLY A 83 -1.84 13.80 3.67
C GLY A 83 -2.28 12.50 4.36
N GLY A 84 -1.82 12.18 5.56
CA GLY A 84 -2.45 11.11 6.35
C GLY A 84 -1.69 10.83 7.64
N GLY A 85 -2.22 11.33 8.76
CA GLY A 85 -1.53 11.34 10.05
C GLY A 85 -1.00 9.98 10.49
N CYS A 86 0.27 9.98 10.92
CA CYS A 86 0.76 9.01 11.89
C CYS A 86 -0.10 9.14 13.15
N PRO A 87 -0.79 8.09 13.63
CA PRO A 87 -1.24 8.07 15.01
C PRO A 87 0.01 7.94 15.90
N THR A 88 0.17 8.88 16.82
CA THR A 88 1.03 8.78 18.00
C THR A 88 0.51 7.72 18.96
#